data_AF-A0A522DJ30-F1
#
_entry.id   AF-A0A522DJ30-F1
#
_cell.length_a   1.000
_cell.length_b   1.000
_cell.length_c   1.000
_cell.angle_alpha   90.00
_cell.angle_beta   90.00
_cell.angle_gamma   90.00
#
_symmetry.space_group_name_H-M   'P 1'
#
loop_
_entity.id
_entity.type
_entity.pdbx_description
1 polymer ?
#
loop_
_entity_poly.entity_id
_entity_poly.type
_entity_poly.pdbx_seq_one_letter_code
_entity_poly.pdbx_strand_id
1 'polypeptide(L)'
;MTLRRASAEPLDEGFTLIELLIVVLILGVLAAIAVPTYLAVQQNAKDNSAKSAVAAADIAVMVYFTKNDTMPATLALAGVPPAEPSTYTLTFIPGAGDAFCLSGTYFGSSTTYRVTDSTAVGVGAPCT
;
A
#
# COMPACT_ATOMS: atom_id res chain seq x y z
N MET A 1 18.24 -63.75 -40.92
CA MET A 1 18.10 -63.38 -39.50
C MET A 1 17.71 -61.91 -39.42
N THR A 2 16.41 -61.63 -39.49
CA THR A 2 15.85 -60.27 -39.49
C THR A 2 15.31 -59.99 -38.08
N LEU A 3 16.01 -59.17 -37.31
CA LEU A 3 15.57 -58.74 -35.99
C LEU A 3 14.45 -57.72 -36.15
N ARG A 4 13.21 -58.17 -35.89
CA ARG A 4 12.02 -57.32 -35.82
C ARG A 4 12.12 -56.46 -34.56
N ARG A 5 12.49 -55.18 -34.71
CA ARG A 5 12.42 -54.18 -33.64
C ARG A 5 10.97 -54.06 -33.17
N ALA A 6 10.74 -54.27 -31.87
CA ALA A 6 9.52 -53.86 -31.21
C ALA A 6 9.58 -52.34 -31.05
N SER A 7 8.78 -51.63 -31.84
CA SER A 7 8.51 -50.21 -31.69
C SER A 7 7.61 -50.01 -30.45
N ALA A 8 8.16 -49.42 -29.40
CA ALA A 8 7.37 -48.88 -28.30
C ALA A 8 6.65 -47.63 -28.83
N GLU A 9 5.34 -47.71 -28.97
CA GLU A 9 4.53 -46.53 -29.31
C GLU A 9 4.53 -45.59 -28.09
N PRO A 10 4.85 -44.29 -28.27
CA PRO A 10 4.73 -43.33 -27.18
C PRO A 10 3.27 -43.25 -26.77
N LEU A 11 2.98 -43.65 -25.53
CA LEU A 11 1.65 -43.50 -24.95
C LEU A 11 1.40 -41.99 -24.78
N ASP A 12 0.56 -41.43 -25.63
CA ASP A 12 0.05 -40.06 -25.48
C ASP A 12 -0.91 -40.07 -24.28
N GLU A 13 -0.35 -39.91 -23.09
CA GLU A 13 -1.05 -39.93 -21.81
C GLU A 13 -1.72 -38.56 -21.61
N GLY A 14 -2.97 -38.45 -22.07
CA GLY A 14 -3.81 -37.28 -21.86
C GLY A 14 -4.29 -37.16 -20.41
N PHE A 15 -4.33 -35.93 -19.88
CA PHE A 15 -4.93 -35.64 -18.58
C PHE A 15 -6.38 -36.10 -18.50
N THR A 16 -6.77 -36.75 -17.40
CA THR A 16 -8.16 -37.16 -17.20
C THR A 16 -9.04 -35.95 -16.84
N LEU A 17 -10.30 -35.96 -17.29
CA LEU A 17 -11.28 -34.93 -16.91
C LEU A 17 -11.51 -34.89 -15.39
N ILE A 18 -11.35 -36.03 -14.71
CA ILE A 18 -11.50 -36.11 -13.26
C ILE A 18 -10.31 -35.50 -12.52
N GLU A 19 -9.08 -35.61 -13.05
CA GLU A 19 -7.92 -34.91 -12.50
C GLU A 19 -8.11 -33.40 -12.57
N LEU A 20 -8.53 -32.87 -13.71
CA LEU A 20 -8.79 -31.43 -13.82
C LEU A 20 -9.95 -30.97 -12.92
N LEU A 21 -10.97 -31.80 -12.72
CA LEU A 21 -12.10 -31.49 -11.85
C LEU A 21 -11.68 -31.36 -10.37
N ILE A 22 -10.86 -32.28 -9.88
CA ILE A 22 -10.38 -32.23 -8.49
C ILE A 22 -9.44 -31.04 -8.28
N VAL A 23 -8.61 -30.71 -9.28
CA VAL A 23 -7.70 -29.56 -9.22
C VAL A 23 -8.47 -28.25 -9.09
N VAL A 24 -9.47 -28.00 -9.95
CA VAL A 24 -10.26 -26.76 -9.86
C VAL A 24 -11.11 -26.71 -8.59
N LEU A 25 -11.54 -27.86 -8.06
CA LEU A 25 -12.23 -27.94 -6.78
C LEU A 25 -11.33 -27.50 -5.62
N ILE A 26 -10.09 -28.00 -5.55
CA ILE A 26 -9.13 -27.59 -4.52
C ILE A 26 -8.74 -26.12 -4.68
N LEU A 27 -8.46 -25.66 -5.90
CA LEU A 27 -8.18 -24.24 -6.18
C LEU A 27 -9.35 -23.33 -5.79
N GLY A 28 -10.59 -23.78 -5.99
CA GLY A 28 -11.80 -23.07 -5.56
C GLY A 28 -11.86 -22.87 -4.05
N VAL A 29 -11.54 -23.90 -3.25
CA VAL A 29 -11.52 -23.81 -1.78
C VAL A 29 -10.41 -22.87 -1.32
N LEU A 30 -9.20 -22.96 -1.90
CA LEU A 30 -8.09 -22.07 -1.57
C LEU A 30 -8.40 -20.61 -1.93
N ALA A 31 -8.99 -20.36 -3.11
CA ALA A 31 -9.35 -19.02 -3.56
C ALA A 31 -10.40 -18.37 -2.65
N ALA A 32 -11.39 -19.14 -2.17
CA ALA A 32 -12.43 -18.63 -1.28
C ALA A 32 -11.87 -18.04 0.03
N ILE A 33 -10.79 -18.61 0.57
CA ILE A 33 -10.13 -18.12 1.79
C ILE A 33 -9.09 -17.02 1.45
N ALA A 34 -8.38 -17.18 0.34
CA ALA A 34 -7.29 -16.29 -0.05
C ALA A 34 -7.76 -14.90 -0.52
N VAL A 35 -8.88 -14.81 -1.25
CA VAL A 35 -9.36 -13.53 -1.78
C VAL A 35 -9.69 -12.50 -0.70
N PRO A 36 -10.54 -12.79 0.32
CA PRO A 36 -10.87 -11.78 1.33
C PRO A 36 -9.65 -11.36 2.16
N THR A 37 -8.75 -12.29 2.48
CA THR A 37 -7.54 -12.01 3.23
C THR A 37 -6.57 -11.14 2.43
N TYR A 38 -6.38 -11.44 1.15
CA TYR A 38 -5.55 -10.64 0.25
C TYR A 38 -6.08 -9.21 0.10
N LEU A 39 -7.39 -9.03 -0.06
CA LEU A 39 -8.00 -7.70 -0.12
C LEU A 39 -7.77 -6.90 1.17
N ALA A 40 -7.94 -7.51 2.34
CA ALA A 40 -7.68 -6.85 3.61
C ALA A 40 -6.21 -6.43 3.76
N VAL A 41 -5.25 -7.30 3.40
CA VAL A 41 -3.82 -6.97 3.43
C VAL A 41 -3.49 -5.82 2.49
N GLN A 42 -4.07 -5.79 1.29
CA GLN A 42 -3.88 -4.66 0.37
C GLN A 42 -4.42 -3.34 0.94
N GLN A 43 -5.60 -3.33 1.56
CA GLN A 43 -6.14 -2.11 2.17
C GLN A 43 -5.29 -1.64 3.35
N ASN A 44 -4.84 -2.56 4.20
CA ASN A 44 -3.93 -2.24 5.30
C ASN A 44 -2.58 -1.69 4.80
N ALA A 45 -2.03 -2.24 3.71
CA ALA A 45 -0.80 -1.75 3.11
C ALA A 45 -0.97 -0.31 2.57
N LYS A 46 -2.10 -0.02 1.95
CA LYS A 46 -2.45 1.33 1.47
C LYS A 46 -2.59 2.32 2.61
N ASP A 47 -3.33 1.97 3.66
CA ASP A 47 -3.48 2.83 4.84
C ASP A 47 -2.14 3.04 5.55
N ASN A 48 -1.30 2.00 5.67
CA ASN A 48 0.04 2.10 6.21
C ASN A 48 0.95 3.00 5.37
N SER A 49 0.80 2.98 4.04
CA SER A 49 1.57 3.86 3.15
C SER A 49 1.23 5.34 3.38
N ALA A 50 -0.05 5.68 3.53
CA ALA A 50 -0.48 7.03 3.86
C ALA A 50 0.02 7.46 5.24
N LYS A 51 -0.11 6.57 6.25
CA LYS A 51 0.42 6.82 7.60
C LYS A 51 1.93 7.08 7.59
N SER A 52 2.69 6.28 6.85
CA SER A 52 4.14 6.43 6.72
C SER A 52 4.51 7.72 5.97
N ALA A 53 3.75 8.11 4.95
CA ALA A 53 3.97 9.35 4.23
C ALA A 53 3.77 10.58 5.13
N VAL A 54 2.71 10.57 5.96
CA VAL A 54 2.47 11.61 6.96
C VAL A 54 3.63 11.67 7.97
N ALA A 55 4.08 10.52 8.49
CA ALA A 55 5.21 10.46 9.42
C ALA A 55 6.52 10.97 8.81
N ALA A 56 6.81 10.63 7.56
CA ALA A 56 7.99 11.12 6.86
C ALA A 56 7.92 12.64 6.63
N ALA A 57 6.74 13.15 6.28
CA ALA A 57 6.54 14.58 6.08
C ALA A 57 6.64 15.38 7.39
N ASP A 58 6.14 14.84 8.49
CA ASP A 58 6.32 15.40 9.84
C ASP A 58 7.80 15.59 10.19
N ILE A 59 8.60 14.53 10.03
CA ILE A 59 10.04 14.59 10.26
C ILE A 59 10.70 15.65 9.37
N ALA A 60 10.33 15.72 8.09
CA ALA A 60 10.89 16.69 7.16
C ALA A 60 10.56 18.14 7.56
N VAL A 61 9.31 18.40 7.99
CA VAL A 61 8.88 19.70 8.50
C VAL A 61 9.66 20.08 9.76
N MET A 62 9.82 19.16 10.72
CA MET A 62 10.58 19.40 11.95
C MET A 62 12.07 19.66 11.68
N VAL A 63 12.67 18.93 10.73
CA VAL A 63 14.04 19.17 10.29
C VAL A 63 14.18 20.54 9.64
N TYR A 64 13.21 20.95 8.83
CA TYR A 64 13.20 22.30 8.25
C TYR A 64 13.11 23.37 9.32
N PHE A 65 12.20 23.21 10.27
CA PHE A 65 12.01 24.14 11.38
C PHE A 65 13.29 24.32 12.20
N THR A 66 13.94 23.20 12.57
CA THR A 66 15.21 23.20 13.31
C THR A 66 16.34 23.91 12.56
N LYS A 67 16.31 23.96 11.23
CA LYS A 67 17.34 24.59 10.41
C LYS A 67 17.11 26.07 10.12
N ASN A 68 15.85 26.49 10.06
CA ASN A 68 15.48 27.83 9.58
C ASN A 68 14.77 28.68 10.66
N ASP A 69 14.57 28.15 11.86
CA ASP A 69 13.82 28.76 12.97
C ASP A 69 12.42 29.27 12.56
N THR A 70 11.88 28.71 11.46
CA THR A 70 10.63 29.13 10.84
C THR A 70 9.95 27.92 10.21
N MET A 71 8.63 27.83 10.36
CA MET A 71 7.84 26.76 9.74
C MET A 71 7.87 26.91 8.21
N PRO A 72 7.99 25.80 7.46
CA PRO A 72 7.91 25.87 6.00
C PRO A 72 6.50 26.32 5.60
N ALA A 73 6.39 27.18 4.59
CA ALA A 73 5.08 27.58 4.08
C ALA A 73 4.37 26.45 3.31
N THR A 74 5.15 25.51 2.77
CA THR A 74 4.66 24.36 2.00
C THR A 74 5.52 23.13 2.25
N LEU A 75 4.97 21.95 1.98
CA LEU A 75 5.72 20.69 2.07
C LEU A 75 6.92 20.62 1.11
N ALA A 76 6.83 21.29 -0.05
CA ALA A 76 7.92 21.34 -1.01
C ALA A 76 9.16 22.05 -0.45
N LEU A 77 8.98 23.10 0.37
CA LEU A 77 10.08 23.79 1.07
C LEU A 77 10.77 22.88 2.08
N ALA A 78 10.03 21.97 2.71
CA ALA A 78 10.58 20.95 3.60
C ALA A 78 11.25 19.78 2.84
N GLY A 79 11.30 19.81 1.50
CA GLY A 79 11.88 18.75 0.68
C GLY A 79 10.97 17.53 0.52
N VAL A 80 9.68 17.65 0.87
CA VAL A 80 8.69 16.59 0.66
C VAL A 80 8.12 16.77 -0.75
N PRO A 81 8.34 15.81 -1.66
CA PRO A 81 7.77 15.90 -3.01
C PRO A 81 6.24 15.83 -2.93
N PRO A 82 5.51 16.47 -3.87
CA PRO A 82 4.07 16.32 -3.95
C PRO A 82 3.76 14.84 -4.14
N ALA A 83 2.76 14.36 -3.41
CA ALA A 83 2.27 13.00 -3.58
C ALA A 83 1.58 12.89 -4.94
N GLU A 84 1.84 11.80 -5.67
CA GLU A 84 1.09 11.50 -6.88
C GLU A 84 -0.40 11.29 -6.51
N PRO A 85 -1.34 12.02 -7.13
CA PRO A 85 -2.73 12.11 -6.68
C PRO A 85 -3.48 10.76 -6.75
N SER A 86 -2.92 9.77 -7.44
CA SER A 86 -3.42 8.41 -7.57
C SER A 86 -3.05 7.49 -6.40
N THR A 87 -2.20 7.92 -5.46
CA THR A 87 -1.75 7.10 -4.33
C THR A 87 -2.27 7.62 -3.00
N TYR A 88 -1.89 8.83 -2.60
CA TYR A 88 -2.39 9.48 -1.38
C TYR A 88 -2.33 11.01 -1.54
N THR A 89 -3.19 11.72 -0.84
CA THR A 89 -3.16 13.18 -0.75
C THR A 89 -2.49 13.58 0.55
N LEU A 90 -1.60 14.57 0.52
CA LEU A 90 -1.04 15.21 1.71
C LEU A 90 -1.50 16.67 1.78
N THR A 91 -2.00 17.07 2.94
CA THR A 91 -2.39 18.45 3.25
C THR A 91 -1.59 18.91 4.45
N PHE A 92 -0.93 20.06 4.31
CA PHE A 92 -0.14 20.68 5.36
C PHE A 92 -0.59 22.12 5.55
N ILE A 93 -0.84 22.50 6.80
CA ILE A 93 -1.24 23.84 7.21
C ILE A 93 -0.26 24.29 8.29
N PRO A 94 0.62 25.26 8.00
CA PRO A 94 1.46 25.86 9.02
C PRO A 94 0.60 26.71 9.96
N GLY A 95 0.86 26.61 11.26
CA GLY A 95 0.30 27.47 12.29
C GLY A 95 1.28 28.56 12.72
N ALA A 96 0.95 29.25 13.82
CA ALA A 96 1.85 30.23 14.43
C ALA A 96 2.92 29.53 15.28
N GLY A 97 4.16 30.02 15.21
CA GLY A 97 5.30 29.44 15.92
C GLY A 97 5.56 28.00 15.47
N ASP A 98 5.50 27.07 16.41
CA ASP A 98 5.82 25.65 16.20
C ASP A 98 4.56 24.83 15.89
N ALA A 99 3.38 25.46 15.89
CA ALA A 99 2.12 24.78 15.62
C ALA A 99 2.00 24.44 14.13
N PHE A 100 1.52 23.24 13.81
CA PHE A 100 1.18 22.86 12.45
C PHE A 100 0.15 21.74 12.44
N CYS A 101 -0.49 21.56 11.29
CA CYS A 101 -1.37 20.44 11.03
C CYS A 101 -0.91 19.77 9.74
N LEU A 102 -0.61 18.48 9.82
CA LEU A 102 -0.35 17.67 8.64
C LEU A 102 -1.31 16.50 8.61
N SER A 103 -1.93 16.26 7.46
CA SER A 103 -2.86 15.15 7.26
C SER A 103 -2.62 14.48 5.92
N GLY A 104 -2.93 13.19 5.86
CA GLY A 104 -2.83 12.41 4.64
C GLY A 104 -3.87 11.30 4.56
N THR A 105 -4.38 11.10 3.36
CA THR A 105 -5.46 10.15 3.08
C THR A 105 -5.10 9.36 1.82
N TYR A 106 -5.16 8.03 1.89
CA TYR A 106 -4.96 7.19 0.71
C TYR A 106 -6.14 7.33 -0.26
N PHE A 107 -5.88 7.30 -1.58
CA PHE A 107 -6.93 7.46 -2.59
C PHE A 107 -7.98 6.33 -2.49
N GLY A 108 -9.24 6.71 -2.26
CA GLY A 108 -10.35 5.77 -2.07
C GLY A 108 -10.43 5.14 -0.67
N SER A 109 -9.61 5.59 0.29
CA SER A 109 -9.76 5.29 1.72
C SER A 109 -10.50 6.43 2.42
N SER A 110 -11.39 6.09 3.36
CA SER A 110 -12.06 7.07 4.24
C SER A 110 -11.23 7.41 5.47
N THR A 111 -10.13 6.68 5.71
CA THR A 111 -9.27 6.84 6.87
C THR A 111 -8.25 7.95 6.60
N THR A 112 -8.30 9.00 7.40
CA THR A 112 -7.33 10.10 7.34
C THR A 112 -6.37 10.02 8.52
N TYR A 113 -5.08 10.06 8.22
CA TYR A 113 -4.03 10.14 9.21
C TYR A 113 -3.64 11.60 9.43
N ARG A 114 -3.48 12.01 10.68
CA ARG A 114 -3.15 13.38 11.07
C ARG A 114 -2.06 13.39 12.13
N VAL A 115 -1.26 14.44 12.10
CA VAL A 115 -0.22 14.77 13.08
C VAL A 115 -0.23 16.28 13.32
N THR A 116 0.05 16.66 14.55
CA THR A 116 0.27 18.06 14.97
C THR A 116 1.54 18.15 15.79
N ASP A 117 1.96 19.37 16.11
CA ASP A 117 3.08 19.71 17.00
C ASP A 117 3.13 18.95 18.33
N SER A 118 1.98 18.45 18.79
CA SER A 118 1.76 17.87 20.11
C SER A 118 1.21 16.45 20.08
N THR A 119 1.00 15.86 18.89
CA THR A 119 0.42 14.52 18.76
C THR A 119 1.21 13.66 17.79
N ALA A 120 1.41 12.39 18.15
CA ALA A 120 1.93 11.40 17.21
C ALA A 120 0.91 11.13 16.09
N VAL A 121 1.39 10.62 14.95
CA VAL A 121 0.54 10.26 13.81
C VAL A 121 -0.59 9.32 14.23
N GLY A 122 -1.82 9.82 14.14
CA GLY A 122 -3.04 9.11 14.52
C GLY A 122 -4.12 9.24 13.46
N VAL A 123 -5.24 8.54 13.64
CA VAL A 123 -6.42 8.72 12.78
C VAL A 123 -7.20 9.94 13.27
N GLY A 124 -7.60 10.82 12.37
CA GLY A 124 -8.31 12.04 12.73
C GLY A 124 -8.99 12.72 11.54
N ALA A 125 -9.68 13.82 11.80
CA ALA A 125 -10.21 14.67 10.74
C ALA A 125 -9.08 15.24 9.88
N PRO A 126 -9.30 15.48 8.57
CA PRO A 126 -8.32 16.16 7.73
C PRO A 126 -8.03 17.56 8.26
N CYS A 127 -6.82 18.05 7.99
CA CYS A 127 -6.47 19.45 8.26
C CYS A 127 -7.30 20.36 7.35
N THR A 128 -7.94 21.36 7.95
CA THR A 128 -8.76 22.39 7.29
C THR A 128 -8.25 23.77 7.62
#